data_AF-A0A7K1J0Q3-F1
#
_entry.id   AF-A0A7K1J0Q3-F1
#
_cell.length_a   1.000
_cell.length_b   1.000
_cell.length_c   1.000
_cell.angle_alpha   90.00
_cell.angle_beta   90.00
_cell.angle_gamma   90.00
#
_symmetry.space_group_name_H-M   'P 1'
#
loop_
_entity.id
_entity.type
_entity.pdbx_description
1 polymer ?
#
loop_
_entity_poly.entity_id
_entity_poly.type
_entity_poly.pdbx_seq_one_letter_code
_entity_poly.pdbx_strand_id
1 'polypeptide(L)'
;MKPVLSAEVAAAIADGRPVVAMESTIYSHLGLPSPANREALDRCSAAIREGGCVPAVTAILHGVVRLGLTDAEHERILGPARKVAERDIAVAVSQKWDFGATTVSAAVSIAAAGGVSVFATGGIGGVHRGAELTGDISADLDAIANYPVVTVSAGAKAFLDLPRTLEYFETIGVPVLGWKHEWFPAFYTRSSGLKVPHQV
;
A
#
# COMPACT_ATOMS: atom_id res chain seq x y z
N MET A 1 -7.39 16.15 -2.27
CA MET A 1 -6.25 16.00 -3.21
C MET A 1 -6.74 15.31 -4.46
N LYS A 2 -6.23 15.63 -5.66
CA LYS A 2 -6.55 14.90 -6.90
C LYS A 2 -5.26 14.39 -7.54
N PRO A 3 -5.00 13.07 -7.61
CA PRO A 3 -3.80 12.56 -8.25
C PRO A 3 -3.85 12.77 -9.77
N VAL A 4 -2.68 12.93 -10.37
CA VAL A 4 -2.54 12.87 -11.83
C VAL A 4 -2.43 11.41 -12.23
N LEU A 5 -3.40 10.94 -12.99
CA LEU A 5 -3.48 9.56 -13.47
C LEU A 5 -2.50 9.33 -14.64
N SER A 6 -1.98 8.12 -14.78
CA SER A 6 -1.41 7.70 -16.07
C SER A 6 -2.52 7.57 -17.12
N ALA A 7 -2.16 7.63 -18.40
CA ALA A 7 -3.13 7.46 -19.49
C ALA A 7 -3.84 6.11 -19.43
N GLU A 8 -3.12 5.05 -19.07
CA GLU A 8 -3.69 3.70 -18.93
C GLU A 8 -4.73 3.62 -17.80
N VAL A 9 -4.43 4.19 -16.63
CA VAL A 9 -5.35 4.22 -15.48
C VAL A 9 -6.57 5.08 -15.79
N ALA A 10 -6.38 6.25 -16.40
CA ALA A 10 -7.48 7.13 -16.79
C ALA A 10 -8.43 6.44 -17.78
N ALA A 11 -7.89 5.75 -18.79
CA ALA A 11 -8.69 4.97 -19.74
C ALA A 11 -9.41 3.81 -19.05
N ALA A 12 -8.72 3.07 -18.17
CA ALA A 12 -9.33 1.95 -17.45
C ALA A 12 -10.54 2.39 -16.61
N ILE A 13 -10.41 3.49 -15.88
CA ILE A 13 -11.52 4.06 -15.10
C ILE A 13 -12.66 4.51 -16.02
N ALA A 14 -12.37 5.18 -17.13
CA ALA A 14 -13.38 5.62 -18.08
C ALA A 14 -14.15 4.45 -18.73
N ASP A 15 -13.45 3.34 -19.00
CA ASP A 15 -13.99 2.12 -19.60
C ASP A 15 -14.66 1.18 -18.57
N GLY A 16 -14.60 1.50 -17.27
CA GLY A 16 -15.07 0.61 -16.19
C GLY A 16 -14.21 -0.65 -16.01
N ARG A 17 -12.96 -0.65 -16.50
CA ARG A 17 -12.00 -1.75 -16.29
C ARG A 17 -11.40 -1.68 -14.88
N PRO A 18 -11.18 -2.83 -14.21
CA PRO A 18 -10.68 -2.86 -12.84
C PRO A 18 -9.23 -2.36 -12.76
N VAL A 19 -8.96 -1.54 -11.73
CA VAL A 19 -7.63 -1.00 -11.42
C VAL A 19 -7.23 -1.47 -10.03
N VAL A 20 -5.96 -1.85 -9.86
CA VAL A 20 -5.38 -2.23 -8.57
C VAL A 20 -4.23 -1.28 -8.25
N ALA A 21 -4.38 -0.51 -7.18
CA ALA A 21 -3.34 0.38 -6.69
C ALA A 21 -2.20 -0.39 -6.01
N MET A 22 -0.97 0.12 -6.12
CA MET A 22 0.23 -0.44 -5.47
C MET A 22 1.05 0.68 -4.82
N GLU A 23 1.73 0.40 -3.71
CA GLU A 23 2.61 1.38 -3.06
C GLU A 23 3.96 1.49 -3.80
N SER A 24 4.80 2.47 -3.43
CA SER A 24 6.16 2.59 -4.01
C SER A 24 7.30 2.38 -3.01
N THR A 25 7.04 2.38 -1.70
CA THR A 25 8.10 2.18 -0.69
C THR A 25 8.84 0.86 -0.91
N ILE A 26 8.10 -0.22 -1.14
CA ILE A 26 8.65 -1.57 -1.35
C ILE A 26 9.59 -1.68 -2.56
N TYR A 27 9.35 -0.89 -3.61
CA TYR A 27 10.13 -0.92 -4.85
C TYR A 27 11.32 0.06 -4.83
N SER A 28 11.37 0.98 -3.88
CA SER A 28 12.51 1.89 -3.71
C SER A 28 13.64 1.27 -2.89
N HIS A 29 14.77 1.97 -2.76
CA HIS A 29 15.86 1.58 -1.86
C HIS A 29 15.48 1.49 -0.36
N LEU A 30 14.28 1.96 0.04
CA LEU A 30 13.74 1.84 1.40
C LEU A 30 13.07 0.49 1.67
N GLY A 31 12.80 -0.29 0.61
CA GLY A 31 12.11 -1.56 0.65
C GLY A 31 13.05 -2.72 0.33
N LEU A 32 12.79 -3.39 -0.79
CA LEU A 32 13.64 -4.47 -1.27
C LEU A 32 14.97 -3.92 -1.83
N PRO A 33 16.09 -4.64 -1.64
CA PRO A 33 17.35 -4.25 -2.27
C PRO A 33 17.31 -4.47 -3.77
N SER A 34 18.08 -3.70 -4.54
CA SER A 34 18.33 -3.99 -5.95
C SER A 34 19.10 -5.31 -6.12
N PRO A 35 18.73 -6.19 -7.08
CA PRO A 35 17.71 -6.02 -8.11
C PRO A 35 16.30 -6.53 -7.75
N ALA A 36 16.09 -7.04 -6.53
CA ALA A 36 14.83 -7.67 -6.12
C ALA A 36 13.64 -6.69 -6.11
N ASN A 37 13.89 -5.39 -5.94
CA ASN A 37 12.86 -4.36 -6.04
C ASN A 37 12.24 -4.25 -7.44
N ARG A 38 13.07 -4.30 -8.49
CA ARG A 38 12.65 -4.33 -9.90
C ARG A 38 11.88 -5.61 -10.19
N GLU A 39 12.44 -6.76 -9.80
CA GLU A 39 11.78 -8.06 -9.98
C GLU A 39 10.40 -8.07 -9.32
N ALA A 40 10.28 -7.53 -8.11
CA ALA A 40 9.00 -7.43 -7.41
C ALA A 40 8.01 -6.53 -8.15
N LEU A 41 8.42 -5.35 -8.66
CA LEU A 41 7.56 -4.45 -9.42
C LEU A 41 7.02 -5.15 -10.68
N ASP A 42 7.90 -5.80 -11.43
CA ASP A 42 7.56 -6.48 -12.68
C ASP A 42 6.60 -7.65 -12.41
N ARG A 43 6.89 -8.49 -11.40
CA ARG A 43 6.05 -9.64 -11.03
C ARG A 43 4.69 -9.24 -10.49
N CYS A 44 4.62 -8.20 -9.65
CA CYS A 44 3.35 -7.70 -9.12
C CYS A 44 2.49 -7.13 -10.26
N SER A 45 3.10 -6.32 -11.14
CA SER A 45 2.41 -5.75 -12.30
C SER A 45 1.90 -6.83 -13.25
N ALA A 46 2.71 -7.86 -13.52
CA ALA A 46 2.31 -8.99 -14.35
C ALA A 46 1.14 -9.75 -13.73
N ALA A 47 1.19 -10.08 -12.44
CA ALA A 47 0.10 -10.81 -11.76
C ALA A 47 -1.24 -10.04 -11.79
N ILE A 48 -1.20 -8.71 -11.63
CA ILE A 48 -2.40 -7.86 -11.75
C ILE A 48 -2.95 -7.90 -13.19
N ARG A 49 -2.07 -7.81 -14.19
CA ARG A 49 -2.46 -7.88 -15.61
C ARG A 49 -3.02 -9.25 -16.01
N GLU A 50 -2.44 -10.33 -15.51
CA GLU A 50 -2.95 -11.71 -15.69
C GLU A 50 -4.35 -11.88 -15.08
N GLY A 51 -4.64 -11.15 -14.00
CA GLY A 51 -5.99 -11.05 -13.42
C GLY A 51 -6.98 -10.20 -14.22
N GLY A 52 -6.58 -9.63 -15.37
CA GLY A 52 -7.42 -8.75 -16.19
C GLY A 52 -7.53 -7.31 -15.67
N CYS A 53 -6.67 -6.91 -14.75
CA CYS A 53 -6.69 -5.59 -14.10
C CYS A 53 -5.54 -4.69 -14.58
N VAL A 54 -5.68 -3.39 -14.36
CA VAL A 54 -4.63 -2.40 -14.62
C VAL A 54 -3.86 -2.09 -13.32
N PRO A 55 -2.53 -2.29 -13.27
CA PRO A 55 -1.72 -1.91 -12.11
C PRO A 55 -1.51 -0.40 -12.05
N ALA A 56 -1.62 0.18 -10.85
CA ALA A 56 -1.47 1.61 -10.63
C ALA A 56 -0.55 1.92 -9.43
N VAL A 57 0.75 2.05 -9.67
CA VAL A 57 1.69 2.46 -8.62
C VAL A 57 1.41 3.90 -8.18
N THR A 58 1.36 4.13 -6.87
CA THR A 58 1.25 5.47 -6.27
C THR A 58 2.63 6.03 -5.96
N ALA A 59 2.85 7.31 -6.24
CA ALA A 59 4.10 7.99 -5.93
C ALA A 59 3.89 9.50 -5.81
N ILE A 60 4.88 10.21 -5.27
CA ILE A 60 5.00 11.66 -5.43
C ILE A 60 6.25 11.93 -6.25
N LEU A 61 6.11 12.45 -7.47
CA LEU A 61 7.22 12.75 -8.37
C LEU A 61 7.25 14.24 -8.66
N HIS A 62 8.37 14.90 -8.33
CA HIS A 62 8.53 16.36 -8.43
C HIS A 62 7.38 17.16 -7.79
N GLY A 63 6.89 16.70 -6.64
CA GLY A 63 5.72 17.26 -5.95
C GLY A 63 4.37 16.97 -6.59
N VAL A 64 4.30 16.14 -7.63
CA VAL A 64 3.04 15.72 -8.25
C VAL A 64 2.62 14.38 -7.68
N VAL A 65 1.41 14.31 -7.13
CA VAL A 65 0.81 13.05 -6.68
C VAL A 65 0.40 12.24 -7.90
N ARG A 66 0.91 11.02 -8.03
CA ARG A 66 0.71 10.12 -9.17
C ARG A 66 -0.11 8.90 -8.76
N LEU A 67 -0.99 8.45 -9.65
CA LEU A 67 -1.67 7.15 -9.58
C LEU A 67 -1.55 6.46 -10.94
N GLY A 68 -0.72 5.42 -11.00
CA GLY A 68 -0.21 4.88 -12.25
C GLY A 68 1.00 5.69 -12.74
N LEU A 69 1.98 4.96 -13.27
CA LEU A 69 3.26 5.49 -13.74
C LEU A 69 3.52 5.02 -15.17
N THR A 70 4.36 5.75 -15.88
CA THR A 70 4.95 5.34 -17.16
C THR A 70 6.18 4.46 -16.93
N ASP A 71 6.63 3.73 -17.96
CA ASP A 71 7.84 2.90 -17.87
C ASP A 71 9.09 3.72 -17.49
N ALA A 72 9.21 4.95 -17.99
CA ALA A 72 10.31 5.84 -17.60
C ALA A 72 10.22 6.27 -16.13
N GLU A 73 9.01 6.45 -15.60
CA GLU A 73 8.80 6.72 -14.18
C GLU A 73 9.00 5.47 -13.30
N HIS A 74 8.85 4.25 -13.85
CA HIS A 74 9.21 3.02 -13.13
C HIS A 74 10.69 2.98 -12.78
N GLU A 75 11.58 3.35 -13.70
CA GLU A 75 13.02 3.44 -13.40
C GLU A 75 13.31 4.43 -12.27
N ARG A 76 12.53 5.52 -12.20
CA ARG A 76 12.68 6.54 -11.17
C ARG A 76 12.37 6.00 -9.77
N ILE A 77 11.33 5.18 -9.62
CA ILE A 77 10.90 4.70 -8.30
C ILE A 77 11.79 3.60 -7.71
N LEU A 78 12.69 3.01 -8.51
CA LEU A 78 13.67 2.03 -8.06
C LEU A 78 14.85 2.67 -7.31
N GLY A 79 14.98 3.99 -7.38
CA GLY A 79 16.11 4.74 -6.87
C GLY A 79 15.95 5.30 -5.45
N PRO A 80 16.81 6.29 -5.09
CA PRO A 80 16.72 7.06 -3.86
C PRO A 80 15.39 7.80 -3.72
N ALA A 81 14.84 7.79 -2.51
CA ALA A 81 13.49 8.24 -2.21
C ALA A 81 13.40 8.80 -0.79
N ARG A 82 12.37 9.61 -0.53
CA ARG A 82 11.93 9.91 0.83
C ARG A 82 10.67 9.11 1.12
N LYS A 83 10.58 8.48 2.29
CA LYS A 83 9.39 7.74 2.72
C LYS A 83 8.24 8.72 2.94
N VAL A 84 7.05 8.40 2.43
CA VAL A 84 5.85 9.23 2.54
C VAL A 84 4.71 8.41 3.14
N ALA A 85 4.33 8.74 4.38
CA ALA A 85 3.02 8.43 4.91
C ALA A 85 2.01 9.51 4.51
N GLU A 86 0.73 9.27 4.77
CA GLU A 86 -0.35 10.20 4.40
C GLU A 86 -0.08 11.65 4.86
N ARG A 87 0.36 11.82 6.11
CA ARG A 87 0.71 13.13 6.69
C ARG A 87 1.81 13.88 5.93
N ASP A 88 2.68 13.15 5.24
CA ASP A 88 3.85 13.71 4.56
C ASP A 88 3.51 14.19 3.15
N ILE A 89 2.33 13.82 2.60
CA ILE A 89 2.02 14.12 1.20
C ILE A 89 1.98 15.63 0.95
N ALA A 90 1.34 16.40 1.82
CA ALA A 90 1.26 17.86 1.68
C ALA A 90 2.66 18.51 1.65
N VAL A 91 3.57 18.01 2.48
CA VAL A 91 4.96 18.48 2.57
C VAL A 91 5.74 18.10 1.30
N ALA A 92 5.61 16.85 0.85
CA ALA A 92 6.27 16.36 -0.36
C ALA A 92 5.83 17.13 -1.61
N VAL A 93 4.54 17.47 -1.70
CA VAL A 93 3.97 18.33 -2.76
C VAL A 93 4.52 19.75 -2.66
N SER A 94 4.42 20.38 -1.48
CA SER A 94 4.80 21.78 -1.30
C SER A 94 6.29 22.02 -1.53
N GLN A 95 7.13 21.09 -1.10
CA GLN A 95 8.58 21.15 -1.26
C GLN A 95 9.06 20.55 -2.59
N LYS A 96 8.15 20.11 -3.47
CA LYS A 96 8.46 19.49 -4.76
C LYS A 96 9.51 18.38 -4.66
N TRP A 97 9.31 17.47 -3.71
CA TRP A 97 10.24 16.35 -3.54
C TRP A 97 10.39 15.58 -4.84
N ASP A 98 11.65 15.27 -5.16
CA ASP A 98 12.02 14.61 -6.40
C ASP A 98 11.39 13.21 -6.52
N PHE A 99 11.42 12.44 -5.43
CA PHE A 99 10.65 11.20 -5.27
C PHE A 99 10.24 10.98 -3.81
N GLY A 100 8.93 11.01 -3.56
CA GLY A 100 8.29 10.51 -2.36
C GLY A 100 7.74 9.10 -2.59
N ALA A 101 8.37 8.11 -1.97
CA ALA A 101 7.92 6.72 -2.01
C ALA A 101 6.77 6.54 -1.02
N THR A 102 5.59 6.22 -1.54
CA THR A 102 4.36 6.12 -0.76
C THR A 102 4.34 4.81 0.01
N THR A 103 3.97 4.89 1.29
CA THR A 103 3.64 3.74 2.16
C THR A 103 2.18 3.32 1.92
N VAL A 104 1.69 2.30 2.63
CA VAL A 104 0.28 1.89 2.58
C VAL A 104 -0.66 3.06 2.90
N SER A 105 -0.44 3.80 4.01
CA SER A 105 -1.29 4.95 4.35
C SER A 105 -1.42 5.97 3.22
N ALA A 106 -0.29 6.38 2.63
CA ALA A 106 -0.29 7.30 1.51
C ALA A 106 -0.93 6.68 0.25
N ALA A 107 -0.60 5.44 -0.08
CA ALA A 107 -1.11 4.76 -1.27
C ALA A 107 -2.63 4.59 -1.24
N VAL A 108 -3.19 4.19 -0.09
CA VAL A 108 -4.63 4.03 0.13
C VAL A 108 -5.36 5.38 -0.02
N SER A 109 -4.83 6.46 0.59
CA SER A 109 -5.41 7.80 0.44
C SER A 109 -5.41 8.30 -1.02
N ILE A 110 -4.33 8.02 -1.77
CA ILE A 110 -4.17 8.40 -3.17
C ILE A 110 -5.10 7.57 -4.06
N ALA A 111 -5.22 6.26 -3.81
CA ALA A 111 -6.12 5.37 -4.53
C ALA A 111 -7.58 5.83 -4.39
N ALA A 112 -8.02 6.10 -3.16
CA ALA A 112 -9.36 6.63 -2.88
C ALA A 112 -9.61 7.96 -3.62
N ALA A 113 -8.67 8.90 -3.53
CA ALA A 113 -8.75 10.18 -4.22
C ALA A 113 -8.76 10.07 -5.76
N GLY A 114 -8.22 8.97 -6.31
CA GLY A 114 -8.22 8.64 -7.73
C GLY A 114 -9.40 7.77 -8.17
N GLY A 115 -10.32 7.41 -7.27
CA GLY A 115 -11.47 6.57 -7.58
C GLY A 115 -11.15 5.06 -7.71
N VAL A 116 -10.03 4.61 -7.16
CA VAL A 116 -9.62 3.19 -7.15
C VAL A 116 -9.92 2.59 -5.79
N SER A 117 -10.68 1.50 -5.75
CA SER A 117 -11.19 0.87 -4.52
C SER A 117 -10.45 -0.40 -4.08
N VAL A 118 -9.38 -0.79 -4.79
CA VAL A 118 -8.57 -1.97 -4.46
C VAL A 118 -7.09 -1.59 -4.44
N PHE A 119 -6.40 -1.98 -3.38
CA PHE A 119 -4.98 -1.78 -3.17
C PHE A 119 -4.31 -3.09 -2.78
N ALA A 120 -3.12 -3.37 -3.32
CA ALA A 120 -2.33 -4.55 -3.00
C ALA A 120 -0.93 -4.17 -2.47
N THR A 121 -0.51 -4.84 -1.40
CA THR A 121 0.83 -4.76 -0.82
C THR A 121 1.29 -6.14 -0.34
N GLY A 122 2.58 -6.29 -0.04
CA GLY A 122 3.07 -7.48 0.66
C GLY A 122 2.53 -7.57 2.08
N GLY A 123 2.61 -6.49 2.87
CA GLY A 123 2.23 -6.51 4.28
C GLY A 123 2.04 -5.10 4.81
N ILE A 124 0.98 -4.89 5.58
CA ILE A 124 0.68 -3.59 6.17
C ILE A 124 1.60 -3.26 7.35
N GLY A 125 1.68 -1.99 7.73
CA GLY A 125 2.10 -1.58 9.06
C GLY A 125 1.11 -2.03 10.14
N GLY A 126 1.39 -1.71 11.40
CA GLY A 126 0.52 -2.06 12.50
C GLY A 126 1.00 -1.51 13.83
N VAL A 127 0.56 -2.13 14.92
CA VAL A 127 1.02 -1.78 16.26
C VAL A 127 2.42 -2.37 16.45
N HIS A 128 3.39 -1.54 16.84
CA HIS A 128 4.74 -2.02 17.10
C HIS A 128 4.82 -2.72 18.47
N ARG A 129 5.76 -3.64 18.62
CA ARG A 129 6.05 -4.26 19.93
C ARG A 129 6.56 -3.18 20.89
N GLY A 130 5.97 -3.08 22.08
CA GLY A 130 6.28 -2.00 23.03
C GLY A 130 5.47 -0.71 22.82
N ALA A 131 4.44 -0.71 21.95
CA ALA A 131 3.58 0.45 21.72
C ALA A 131 2.82 0.94 22.97
N GLU A 132 2.65 0.09 23.99
CA GLU A 132 2.04 0.47 25.27
C GLU A 132 2.89 1.47 26.05
N LEU A 133 4.19 1.54 25.76
CA LEU A 133 5.12 2.51 26.34
C LEU A 133 5.44 3.64 25.36
N THR A 134 5.58 3.32 24.08
CA THR A 134 6.13 4.23 23.06
C THR A 134 5.06 5.00 22.27
N GLY A 135 3.85 4.46 22.18
CA GLY A 135 2.82 4.95 21.25
C GLY A 135 3.15 4.73 19.77
N ASP A 136 4.14 3.87 19.44
CA ASP A 136 4.54 3.61 18.05
C ASP A 136 3.51 2.73 17.33
N ILE A 137 2.57 3.38 16.65
CA ILE A 137 1.48 2.77 15.90
C ILE A 137 1.51 3.32 14.47
N SER A 138 1.48 2.42 13.50
CA SER A 138 1.51 2.81 12.09
C SER A 138 0.23 3.54 11.67
N ALA A 139 0.40 4.66 10.95
CA ALA A 139 -0.69 5.38 10.30
C ALA A 139 -1.42 4.57 9.21
N ASP A 140 -0.90 3.39 8.82
CA ASP A 140 -1.57 2.49 7.89
C ASP A 140 -2.94 2.05 8.44
N LEU A 141 -3.07 1.86 9.77
CA LEU A 141 -4.31 1.38 10.38
C LEU A 141 -5.46 2.39 10.21
N ASP A 142 -5.20 3.65 10.54
CA ASP A 142 -6.20 4.72 10.39
C ASP A 142 -6.52 5.01 8.92
N ALA A 143 -5.52 4.95 8.03
CA ALA A 143 -5.78 5.10 6.60
C ALA A 143 -6.71 4.00 6.07
N ILE A 144 -6.50 2.75 6.47
CA ILE A 144 -7.38 1.63 6.08
C ILE A 144 -8.80 1.83 6.64
N ALA A 145 -8.96 2.42 7.82
CA ALA A 145 -10.27 2.70 8.40
C ALA A 145 -11.02 3.84 7.70
N ASN A 146 -10.31 4.87 7.25
CA ASN A 146 -10.93 6.11 6.78
C ASN A 146 -11.15 6.18 5.26
N TYR A 147 -10.51 5.31 4.48
CA TYR A 147 -10.61 5.31 3.02
C TYR A 147 -11.35 4.07 2.49
N PRO A 148 -12.27 4.22 1.52
CA PRO A 148 -13.05 3.11 0.98
C PRO A 148 -12.24 2.27 -0.02
N VAL A 149 -11.14 1.68 0.45
CA VAL A 149 -10.20 0.89 -0.36
C VAL A 149 -9.93 -0.44 0.31
N VAL A 150 -10.25 -1.53 -0.38
CA VAL A 150 -9.90 -2.88 0.07
C VAL A 150 -8.37 -3.04 0.00
N THR A 151 -7.75 -3.29 1.15
CA THR A 151 -6.31 -3.52 1.27
C THR A 151 -6.02 -5.02 1.31
N VAL A 152 -5.42 -5.54 0.23
CA VAL A 152 -5.01 -6.94 0.12
C VAL A 152 -3.54 -7.08 0.52
N SER A 153 -3.26 -7.93 1.50
CA SER A 153 -1.91 -8.19 2.00
C SER A 153 -1.72 -9.60 2.55
N ALA A 154 -0.47 -10.00 2.81
CA ALA A 154 -0.14 -11.17 3.61
C ALA A 154 -0.19 -10.85 5.13
N GLY A 155 -1.17 -10.06 5.56
CA GLY A 155 -1.32 -9.59 6.94
C GLY A 155 -0.43 -8.38 7.24
N ALA A 156 -0.05 -8.25 8.52
CA ALA A 156 0.89 -7.22 8.97
C ALA A 156 2.33 -7.75 9.01
N LYS A 157 3.31 -6.87 8.81
CA LYS A 157 4.74 -7.25 8.82
C LYS A 157 5.12 -7.99 10.11
N ALA A 158 5.86 -9.11 9.98
CA ALA A 158 6.08 -10.07 11.07
C ALA A 158 6.79 -9.54 12.33
N PHE A 159 7.49 -8.40 12.23
CA PHE A 159 8.16 -7.78 13.39
C PHE A 159 7.22 -6.98 14.30
N LEU A 160 5.95 -6.84 13.92
CA LEU A 160 4.93 -6.09 14.66
C LEU A 160 4.31 -6.92 15.80
N ASP A 161 3.47 -6.26 16.59
CA ASP A 161 2.57 -6.89 17.56
C ASP A 161 1.25 -7.22 16.86
N LEU A 162 1.15 -8.46 16.36
CA LEU A 162 0.00 -8.90 15.58
C LEU A 162 -1.30 -8.97 16.41
N PRO A 163 -1.30 -9.51 17.65
CA PRO A 163 -2.50 -9.47 18.51
C PRO A 163 -3.03 -8.05 18.68
N ARG A 164 -2.17 -7.09 19.03
CA ARG A 164 -2.63 -5.70 19.21
C ARG A 164 -3.03 -5.02 17.91
N THR A 165 -2.43 -5.40 16.78
CA THR A 165 -2.86 -4.90 15.47
C THR A 165 -4.29 -5.33 15.17
N LEU A 166 -4.67 -6.57 15.48
CA LEU A 166 -6.05 -7.05 15.34
C LEU A 166 -7.02 -6.34 16.30
N GLU A 167 -6.66 -6.18 17.57
CA GLU A 167 -7.45 -5.43 18.56
C GLU A 167 -7.66 -3.96 18.14
N TYR A 168 -6.63 -3.35 17.55
CA TYR A 168 -6.73 -1.98 17.04
C TYR A 168 -7.73 -1.90 15.88
N PHE A 169 -7.66 -2.85 14.92
CA PHE A 169 -8.62 -2.91 13.83
C PHE A 169 -10.06 -3.15 14.31
N GLU A 170 -10.26 -4.01 15.29
CA GLU A 170 -11.56 -4.17 15.95
C GLU A 170 -12.06 -2.84 16.52
N THR A 171 -11.20 -2.15 17.27
CA THR A 171 -11.52 -0.88 17.93
C THR A 171 -11.95 0.20 16.95
N ILE A 172 -11.26 0.32 15.80
CA ILE A 172 -11.56 1.34 14.79
C ILE A 172 -12.56 0.87 13.72
N GLY A 173 -13.14 -0.32 13.87
CA GLY A 173 -14.20 -0.85 13.00
C GLY A 173 -13.73 -1.31 11.62
N VAL A 174 -12.46 -1.72 11.47
CA VAL A 174 -11.93 -2.27 10.21
C VAL A 174 -12.22 -3.77 10.13
N PRO A 175 -12.97 -4.24 9.11
CA PRO A 175 -13.18 -5.66 8.91
C PRO A 175 -11.89 -6.34 8.43
N VAL A 176 -11.49 -7.40 9.13
CA VAL A 176 -10.34 -8.25 8.75
C VAL A 176 -10.86 -9.58 8.20
N LEU A 177 -10.54 -9.85 6.93
CA LEU A 177 -11.03 -11.00 6.18
C LEU A 177 -9.89 -11.96 5.85
N GLY A 178 -10.00 -13.23 6.24
CA GLY A 178 -9.10 -14.29 5.81
C GLY A 178 -9.59 -14.96 4.53
N TRP A 179 -8.86 -14.77 3.44
CA TRP A 179 -9.18 -15.38 2.15
C TRP A 179 -8.80 -16.86 2.12
N LYS A 180 -9.79 -17.75 2.09
CA LYS A 180 -9.63 -19.21 2.10
C LYS A 180 -8.74 -19.73 3.24
N HIS A 181 -8.64 -18.96 4.33
CA HIS A 181 -7.78 -19.26 5.46
C HIS A 181 -8.35 -18.68 6.76
N GLU A 182 -8.26 -19.46 7.84
CA GLU A 182 -8.80 -19.06 9.16
C GLU A 182 -7.79 -18.35 10.07
N TRP A 183 -6.50 -18.35 9.70
CA TRP A 183 -5.45 -17.72 10.47
C TRP A 183 -5.05 -16.38 9.87
N PHE A 184 -4.79 -15.39 10.71
CA PHE A 184 -4.17 -14.14 10.30
C PHE A 184 -2.72 -14.44 9.86
N PRO A 185 -2.33 -14.18 8.60
CA PRO A 185 -0.98 -14.44 8.12
C PRO A 185 0.02 -13.49 8.78
N ALA A 186 1.22 -13.99 9.08
CA ALA A 186 2.32 -13.22 9.66
C ALA A 186 3.38 -12.92 8.59
N PHE A 187 2.94 -12.27 7.51
CA PHE A 187 3.77 -11.86 6.38
C PHE A 187 4.42 -13.05 5.65
N TYR A 188 5.64 -13.45 6.03
CA TYR A 188 6.34 -14.57 5.37
C TYR A 188 5.91 -15.95 5.91
N THR A 189 5.15 -16.03 7.01
CA THR A 189 4.53 -17.29 7.48
C THR A 189 3.03 -17.29 7.22
N ARG A 190 2.52 -18.46 6.80
CA ARG A 190 1.09 -18.63 6.47
C ARG A 190 0.16 -18.42 7.66
N SER A 191 0.61 -18.70 8.87
CA SER A 191 -0.16 -18.55 10.10
C SER A 191 0.66 -17.85 11.18
N SER A 192 0.00 -16.96 11.92
CA SER A 192 0.48 -16.35 13.17
C SER A 192 0.04 -17.11 14.42
N GLY A 193 -0.87 -18.09 14.29
CA GLY A 193 -1.61 -18.68 15.41
C GLY A 193 -2.74 -17.80 15.95
N LEU A 194 -3.03 -16.66 15.31
CA LEU A 194 -4.18 -15.80 15.61
C LEU A 194 -5.27 -16.04 14.57
N LYS A 195 -6.52 -16.15 14.98
CA LYS A 195 -7.64 -16.31 14.06
C LYS A 195 -7.98 -14.98 13.39
N VAL A 196 -8.42 -15.03 12.13
CA VAL A 196 -9.12 -13.89 11.54
C VAL A 196 -10.54 -13.78 12.12
N PRO A 197 -11.09 -12.56 12.28
CA PRO A 197 -12.48 -12.38 12.70
C PRO A 197 -13.51 -12.98 11.73
N HIS A 198 -13.23 -12.91 10.43
CA HIS A 198 -14.11 -13.43 9.38
C HIS A 198 -13.31 -14.18 8.30
N GLN A 199 -13.79 -15.36 7.93
CA GLN A 199 -13.23 -16.13 6.81
C GLN A 199 -14.15 -16.01 5.59
N VAL A 200 -13.56 -15.86 4.40
CA VAL A 200 -14.25 -15.73 3.10
C VAL A 200 -13.65 -16.65 2.04
#